data_AF-A0A1G4VP28-F1
#
_entry.id   AF-A0A1G4VP28-F1
#
_cell.length_a   1.000
_cell.length_b   1.000
_cell.length_c   1.000
_cell.angle_alpha   90.00
_cell.angle_beta   90.00
_cell.angle_gamma   90.00
#
_symmetry.space_group_name_H-M   'P 1'
#
loop_
_entity.id
_entity.type
_entity.pdbx_description
1 polymer ?
#
loop_
_entity_poly.entity_id
_entity_poly.type
_entity_poly.pdbx_seq_one_letter_code
_entity_poly.pdbx_strand_id
1 'polypeptide(L)'
;MKMRTVCYGSDVYHKPGCHYVAMMKRENRLDVTKANAIAHDCHVCKYCNSIHYHLNVEDSFIRSYKNKYGFDFVVIGDALYVRTEISCWKIAYIKSQEHFTLFHINRVPENFDFTHPQTCRYHFQADAPQSESIAHYLRYIYEHDRYKAAANAGETITDFTSHRARNLAARSDKKLEKRRLNYLFKQLEQENRGLRELSYC
;
A
#
# COMPACT_ATOMS: atom_id res chain seq x y z
N MET A 1 14.50 -18.31 -2.68
CA MET A 1 13.81 -17.80 -3.89
C MET A 1 12.58 -18.68 -4.13
N LYS A 2 11.38 -18.14 -4.42
CA LYS A 2 10.19 -18.98 -4.68
C LYS A 2 10.33 -19.65 -6.06
N MET A 3 10.33 -20.98 -6.10
CA MET A 3 10.35 -21.72 -7.37
C MET A 3 8.99 -21.63 -8.05
N ARG A 4 8.99 -21.63 -9.38
CA ARG A 4 7.81 -21.59 -10.25
C ARG A 4 7.80 -22.86 -11.08
N THR A 5 6.62 -23.29 -11.51
CA THR A 5 6.50 -24.51 -12.31
C THR A 5 6.23 -24.13 -13.77
N VAL A 6 7.06 -24.60 -14.69
CA VAL A 6 6.82 -24.54 -16.14
C VAL A 6 6.23 -25.86 -16.60
N CYS A 7 5.30 -25.78 -17.55
CA CYS A 7 4.78 -26.95 -18.23
C CYS A 7 5.69 -27.31 -19.41
N TYR A 8 6.25 -28.52 -19.39
CA TYR A 8 7.11 -29.04 -20.45
C TYR A 8 6.40 -28.96 -21.82
N GLY A 9 7.04 -28.32 -22.80
CA GLY A 9 6.48 -28.09 -24.13
C GLY A 9 5.47 -26.94 -24.23
N SER A 10 5.39 -26.05 -23.24
CA SER A 10 4.60 -24.82 -23.32
C SER A 10 5.39 -23.62 -22.82
N ASP A 11 5.11 -22.44 -23.38
CA ASP A 11 5.77 -21.20 -23.00
C ASP A 11 5.11 -20.57 -21.75
N VAL A 12 4.58 -21.37 -20.82
CA VAL A 12 3.82 -20.88 -19.66
C VAL A 12 4.48 -21.27 -18.35
N TYR A 13 4.71 -20.27 -17.49
CA TYR A 13 5.13 -20.50 -16.10
C TYR A 13 4.02 -20.15 -15.10
N HIS A 14 3.97 -20.95 -14.04
CA HIS A 14 2.95 -20.88 -12.99
C HIS A 14 3.56 -20.46 -11.66
N LYS A 15 2.85 -19.64 -10.90
CA LYS A 15 3.22 -19.29 -9.52
C LYS A 15 2.90 -20.45 -8.56
N PRO A 16 3.58 -20.56 -7.40
CA PRO A 16 3.32 -21.59 -6.39
C PRO A 16 1.85 -21.68 -5.99
N GLY A 17 1.29 -22.89 -5.91
CA GLY A 17 -0.11 -23.06 -5.54
C GLY A 17 -1.12 -22.69 -6.64
N CYS A 18 -0.66 -22.53 -7.88
CA CYS A 18 -1.57 -22.42 -9.02
C CYS A 18 -2.43 -23.67 -9.16
N HIS A 19 -3.75 -23.48 -9.30
CA HIS A 19 -4.71 -24.56 -9.48
C HIS A 19 -4.37 -25.46 -10.68
N TYR A 20 -3.96 -24.87 -11.81
CA TYR A 20 -3.61 -25.64 -13.01
C TYR A 20 -2.38 -26.54 -12.82
N VAL A 21 -1.43 -26.17 -11.95
CA VAL A 21 -0.27 -27.02 -11.67
C VAL A 21 -0.70 -28.34 -11.02
N ALA A 22 -1.73 -28.32 -10.18
CA ALA A 22 -2.26 -29.54 -9.56
C ALA A 22 -2.82 -30.52 -10.61
N MET A 23 -3.35 -30.01 -11.72
CA MET A 23 -3.92 -30.80 -12.83
C MET A 23 -2.86 -31.32 -13.81
N MET A 24 -1.66 -30.75 -13.83
CA MET A 24 -0.57 -31.19 -14.72
C MET A 24 -0.01 -32.54 -14.29
N LYS A 25 0.35 -33.41 -15.24
CA LYS A 25 1.11 -34.63 -14.94
C LYS A 25 2.49 -34.26 -14.35
N ARG A 26 2.97 -35.02 -13.36
CA ARG A 26 4.25 -34.74 -12.67
C ARG A 26 5.44 -34.69 -13.63
N GLU A 27 5.47 -35.59 -14.60
CA GLU A 27 6.48 -35.66 -15.68
C GLU A 27 6.60 -34.38 -16.52
N ASN A 28 5.53 -33.57 -16.58
CA ASN A 28 5.48 -32.33 -17.35
C ASN A 28 5.77 -31.09 -16.48
N ARG A 29 6.16 -31.25 -15.21
CA ARG A 29 6.43 -30.14 -14.29
C ARG A 29 7.93 -29.92 -14.18
N LEU A 30 8.38 -28.73 -14.56
CA LEU A 30 9.76 -28.29 -14.35
C LEU A 30 9.78 -27.14 -13.34
N ASP A 31 10.47 -27.34 -12.23
CA ASP A 31 10.65 -26.27 -11.24
C ASP A 31 11.80 -25.36 -11.67
N VAL A 32 11.47 -24.12 -11.97
CA VAL A 32 12.38 -23.08 -12.47
C VAL A 32 12.26 -21.81 -11.66
N THR A 33 13.26 -20.94 -11.75
CA THR A 33 13.14 -19.57 -11.21
C THR A 33 12.36 -18.70 -12.19
N LYS A 34 11.77 -17.58 -11.71
CA LYS A 34 11.17 -16.56 -12.59
C LYS A 34 12.15 -16.06 -13.65
N ALA A 35 13.40 -15.81 -13.25
CA ALA A 35 14.44 -15.33 -14.15
C ALA A 35 14.73 -16.33 -15.27
N ASN A 36 14.82 -17.63 -14.94
CA ASN A 36 15.04 -18.66 -15.95
C ASN A 36 13.83 -18.81 -16.89
N ALA A 37 12.61 -18.76 -16.35
CA ALA A 37 11.41 -18.80 -17.19
C ALA A 37 11.37 -17.63 -18.20
N ILE A 38 11.71 -16.42 -17.75
CA ILE A 38 11.79 -15.25 -18.63
C ILE A 38 12.91 -15.40 -19.66
N ALA A 39 14.06 -15.94 -19.28
CA ALA A 39 15.17 -16.20 -20.20
C ALA A 39 14.85 -17.25 -21.29
N HIS A 40 13.81 -18.06 -21.07
CA HIS A 40 13.28 -19.04 -22.02
C HIS A 40 11.96 -18.57 -22.64
N ASP A 41 11.71 -17.25 -22.71
CA ASP A 41 10.54 -16.63 -23.32
C ASP A 41 9.18 -17.14 -22.81
N CYS A 42 9.17 -17.71 -21.60
CA CYS A 42 7.92 -18.16 -20.99
C CYS A 42 7.15 -16.95 -20.45
N HIS A 43 5.84 -16.96 -20.63
CA HIS A 43 4.91 -15.97 -20.09
C HIS A 43 4.14 -16.51 -18.88
N VAL A 44 3.73 -15.60 -18.00
CA VAL A 44 3.01 -15.98 -16.78
C VAL A 44 1.62 -16.51 -17.13
N CYS A 45 1.23 -17.60 -16.49
CA CYS A 45 -0.13 -18.14 -16.55
C CYS A 45 -1.19 -17.05 -16.26
N LYS A 46 -2.22 -16.97 -17.11
CA LYS A 46 -3.30 -15.97 -16.99
C LYS A 46 -3.95 -15.93 -15.60
N TYR A 47 -4.19 -17.09 -14.99
CA TYR A 47 -4.73 -17.17 -13.62
C TYR A 47 -3.73 -16.64 -12.58
N CYS A 48 -2.46 -17.04 -12.70
CA CYS A 48 -1.38 -16.57 -11.81
C CYS A 48 -1.14 -15.06 -11.94
N ASN A 49 -1.44 -14.48 -13.10
CA ASN A 49 -1.33 -13.05 -13.36
C ASN A 49 -2.63 -12.28 -13.09
N SER A 50 -3.34 -12.66 -12.02
CA SER A 50 -4.56 -11.98 -11.57
C SER A 50 -4.44 -11.58 -10.11
N ILE A 51 -5.10 -10.49 -9.71
CA ILE A 51 -5.21 -10.13 -8.30
C ILE A 51 -5.90 -11.24 -7.48
N HIS A 52 -6.86 -11.95 -8.07
CA HIS A 52 -7.58 -13.05 -7.42
C HIS A 52 -6.66 -14.19 -6.99
N TYR A 53 -5.65 -14.54 -7.78
CA TYR A 53 -4.64 -15.51 -7.35
C TYR A 53 -3.93 -15.05 -6.07
N HIS A 54 -3.52 -13.78 -6.00
CA HIS A 54 -2.85 -13.25 -4.81
C HIS A 54 -3.78 -13.17 -3.60
N LEU A 55 -5.04 -12.76 -3.80
CA LEU A 55 -6.05 -12.74 -2.75
C LEU A 55 -6.30 -14.14 -2.19
N ASN A 56 -6.38 -15.16 -3.04
CA ASN A 56 -6.58 -16.54 -2.61
C ASN A 56 -5.36 -17.09 -1.84
N VAL A 57 -4.15 -16.83 -2.34
CA VAL A 57 -2.91 -17.29 -1.69
C VAL A 57 -2.68 -16.59 -0.35
N GLU A 58 -3.06 -15.33 -0.23
CA GLU A 58 -2.85 -14.51 0.96
C GLU A 58 -4.14 -14.32 1.80
N ASP A 59 -5.20 -15.09 1.54
CA ASP A 59 -6.53 -14.93 2.17
C ASP A 59 -6.48 -15.02 3.69
N SER A 60 -5.75 -16.01 4.24
CA SER A 60 -5.58 -16.17 5.68
C SER A 60 -4.92 -14.94 6.32
N PHE A 61 -3.93 -14.36 5.64
CA PHE A 61 -3.25 -13.16 6.11
C PHE A 61 -4.17 -11.93 6.04
N ILE A 62 -4.90 -11.76 4.94
CA ILE A 62 -5.86 -10.65 4.76
C ILE A 62 -6.95 -10.72 5.83
N ARG A 63 -7.54 -11.90 6.05
CA ARG A 63 -8.54 -12.14 7.11
C ARG A 63 -8.00 -11.84 8.50
N SER A 64 -6.73 -12.19 8.77
CA SER A 64 -6.12 -11.87 10.05
C SER A 64 -6.06 -10.36 10.31
N TYR A 65 -5.82 -9.54 9.28
CA TYR A 65 -5.80 -8.08 9.41
C TYR A 65 -7.19 -7.49 9.60
N LYS A 66 -8.20 -8.05 8.92
CA LYS A 66 -9.60 -7.71 9.18
C LYS A 66 -9.96 -7.93 10.65
N ASN A 67 -9.68 -9.15 11.14
CA ASN A 67 -10.11 -9.56 12.48
C ASN A 67 -9.31 -8.89 13.60
N LYS A 68 -8.00 -8.69 13.41
CA LYS A 68 -7.11 -8.17 14.46
C LYS A 68 -7.03 -6.65 14.50
N TYR A 69 -7.11 -6.00 13.34
CA TYR A 69 -6.86 -4.55 13.21
C TYR A 69 -8.05 -3.78 12.64
N GLY A 70 -9.19 -4.44 12.41
CA GLY A 70 -10.40 -3.78 11.91
C GLY A 70 -10.29 -3.27 10.48
N PHE A 71 -9.42 -3.87 9.65
CA PHE A 71 -9.27 -3.45 8.26
C PHE A 71 -10.45 -3.92 7.43
N ASP A 72 -11.01 -3.02 6.62
CA ASP A 72 -12.03 -3.36 5.64
C ASP A 72 -11.43 -3.42 4.23
N PHE A 73 -11.97 -4.33 3.43
CA PHE A 73 -11.41 -4.68 2.13
C PHE A 73 -12.49 -4.67 1.06
N VAL A 74 -12.20 -4.05 -0.09
CA VAL A 74 -13.03 -4.11 -1.29
C VAL A 74 -12.13 -4.33 -2.51
N VAL A 75 -12.51 -5.24 -3.39
CA VAL A 75 -11.75 -5.56 -4.62
C VAL A 75 -12.51 -5.00 -5.81
N ILE A 76 -11.84 -4.17 -6.62
CA ILE A 76 -12.42 -3.60 -7.84
C ILE A 76 -11.37 -3.64 -8.94
N GLY A 77 -11.67 -4.38 -10.02
CA GLY A 77 -10.71 -4.65 -11.08
C GLY A 77 -9.45 -5.32 -10.54
N ASP A 78 -8.28 -4.84 -10.95
CA ASP A 78 -6.96 -5.33 -10.48
C ASP A 78 -6.45 -4.58 -9.24
N ALA A 79 -7.33 -4.07 -8.38
CA ALA A 79 -6.95 -3.35 -7.16
C ALA A 79 -7.70 -3.83 -5.91
N LEU A 80 -6.97 -3.91 -4.81
CA LEU A 80 -7.50 -4.12 -3.46
C LEU A 80 -7.50 -2.78 -2.74
N TYR A 81 -8.68 -2.33 -2.33
CA TYR A 81 -8.87 -1.15 -1.50
C TYR A 81 -8.91 -1.58 -0.03
N VAL A 82 -8.22 -0.81 0.81
CA VAL A 82 -8.07 -1.10 2.24
C VAL A 82 -8.49 0.13 3.02
N ARG A 83 -9.56 0.04 3.79
CA ARG A 83 -9.95 1.08 4.75
C ARG A 83 -9.43 0.70 6.13
N THR A 84 -8.77 1.65 6.76
CA THR A 84 -8.40 1.61 8.18
C THR A 84 -9.26 2.61 8.93
N GLU A 85 -9.06 2.71 10.24
CA GLU A 85 -9.73 3.73 11.06
C GLU A 85 -9.36 5.15 10.64
N ILE A 86 -8.14 5.38 10.14
CA ILE A 86 -7.65 6.74 9.89
C ILE A 86 -7.59 7.12 8.41
N SER A 87 -7.57 6.15 7.50
CA SER A 87 -7.33 6.42 6.09
C SER A 87 -7.84 5.31 5.16
N CYS A 88 -7.70 5.54 3.85
CA CYS A 88 -7.99 4.54 2.83
C CYS A 88 -6.84 4.43 1.84
N TRP A 89 -6.54 3.19 1.49
CA TRP A 89 -5.41 2.79 0.66
C TRP A 89 -5.89 2.01 -0.56
N LYS A 90 -5.07 2.01 -1.60
CA LYS A 90 -5.25 1.23 -2.82
C LYS A 90 -3.97 0.47 -3.12
N ILE A 91 -4.05 -0.84 -3.16
CA ILE A 91 -3.00 -1.75 -3.58
C ILE A 91 -3.34 -2.20 -5.01
N ALA A 92 -2.66 -1.63 -6.01
CA ALA A 92 -2.93 -1.89 -7.42
C ALA A 92 -1.94 -2.93 -7.97
N TYR A 93 -2.44 -3.98 -8.63
CA TYR A 93 -1.62 -5.00 -9.27
C TYR A 93 -1.25 -4.58 -10.70
N ILE A 94 0.05 -4.60 -11.02
CA ILE A 94 0.56 -4.26 -12.35
C ILE A 94 0.95 -5.55 -13.06
N LYS A 95 0.04 -6.03 -13.93
CA LYS A 95 0.17 -7.32 -14.65
C LYS A 95 1.44 -7.48 -15.49
N SER A 96 1.94 -6.41 -16.09
CA SER A 96 3.15 -6.44 -16.93
C SER A 96 4.43 -6.63 -16.11
N GLN A 97 4.42 -6.26 -14.83
CA GLN A 97 5.58 -6.31 -13.94
C GLN A 97 5.44 -7.40 -12.85
N GLU A 98 4.23 -7.99 -12.74
CA GLU A 98 3.85 -8.96 -11.72
C GLU A 98 4.06 -8.50 -10.27
N HIS A 99 3.97 -7.19 -10.03
CA HIS A 99 4.07 -6.62 -8.68
C HIS A 99 2.83 -5.79 -8.35
N PHE A 100 2.78 -5.31 -7.10
CA PHE A 100 1.81 -4.33 -6.67
C PHE A 100 2.49 -2.97 -6.47
N THR A 101 1.66 -1.94 -6.45
CA THR A 101 2.02 -0.56 -6.17
C THR A 101 1.02 0.01 -5.16
N LEU A 102 1.50 0.77 -4.18
CA LEU A 102 0.68 1.32 -3.11
C LEU A 102 0.30 2.79 -3.36
N PHE A 103 -0.94 3.11 -3.05
CA PHE A 103 -1.46 4.46 -3.07
C PHE A 103 -2.29 4.73 -1.81
N HIS A 104 -2.40 6.00 -1.41
CA HIS A 104 -3.14 6.44 -0.23
C HIS A 104 -3.98 7.68 -0.52
N ILE A 105 -5.01 7.91 0.29
CA ILE A 105 -5.74 9.18 0.30
C ILE A 105 -5.14 10.10 1.37
N ASN A 106 -4.77 11.32 1.00
CA ASN A 106 -4.24 12.32 1.95
C ASN A 106 -5.28 12.83 2.95
N ARG A 107 -6.54 12.94 2.50
CA ARG A 107 -7.68 13.41 3.30
C ARG A 107 -8.92 12.64 2.88
N VAL A 108 -9.46 11.85 3.80
CA VAL A 108 -10.73 11.14 3.60
C VAL A 108 -11.85 12.18 3.50
N PRO A 109 -12.68 12.18 2.44
CA PRO A 109 -13.84 13.05 2.34
C PRO A 109 -14.83 12.79 3.49
N GLU A 110 -15.57 13.82 3.92
CA GLU A 110 -16.58 13.68 4.99
C GLU A 110 -17.66 12.63 4.63
N ASN A 111 -18.03 12.56 3.34
CA ASN A 111 -19.01 11.60 2.81
C ASN A 111 -18.33 10.40 2.11
N PHE A 112 -17.26 9.87 2.71
CA PHE A 112 -16.52 8.76 2.10
C PHE A 112 -17.35 7.46 2.10
N ASP A 113 -17.73 7.02 0.90
CA ASP A 113 -18.39 5.75 0.67
C ASP A 113 -17.38 4.66 0.31
N PHE A 114 -17.18 3.72 1.23
CA PHE A 114 -16.27 2.60 1.03
C PHE A 114 -16.83 1.51 0.09
N THR A 115 -18.08 1.61 -0.36
CA THR A 115 -18.61 0.71 -1.40
C THR A 115 -18.11 1.09 -2.79
N HIS A 116 -17.78 2.37 -3.01
CA HIS A 116 -17.21 2.89 -4.27
C HIS A 116 -15.87 3.65 -4.04
N PRO A 117 -14.85 2.99 -3.44
CA PRO A 117 -13.61 3.65 -3.03
C PRO A 117 -12.78 4.14 -4.22
N GLN A 118 -12.99 3.61 -5.43
CA GLN A 118 -12.30 3.99 -6.67
C GLN A 118 -12.59 5.42 -7.14
N THR A 119 -13.66 6.04 -6.62
CA THR A 119 -14.07 7.42 -6.96
C THR A 119 -13.14 8.47 -6.33
N CYS A 120 -12.38 8.08 -5.30
CA CYS A 120 -11.47 8.97 -4.60
C CYS A 120 -10.16 9.20 -5.35
N ARG A 121 -9.51 10.33 -5.05
CA ARG A 121 -8.18 10.65 -5.58
C ARG A 121 -7.09 10.03 -4.71
N TYR A 122 -6.44 8.99 -5.22
CA TYR A 122 -5.30 8.34 -4.57
C TYR A 122 -3.97 8.91 -5.05
N HIS A 123 -3.02 9.03 -4.13
CA HIS A 123 -1.66 9.46 -4.38
C HIS A 123 -0.69 8.29 -4.25
N PHE A 124 0.24 8.19 -5.19
CA PHE A 124 1.28 7.16 -5.16
C PHE A 124 2.14 7.30 -3.90
N GLN A 125 2.36 6.18 -3.20
CA GLN A 125 3.20 6.13 -2.02
C GLN A 125 4.64 5.82 -2.41
N ALA A 126 5.44 6.86 -2.59
CA ALA A 126 6.78 6.77 -3.16
C ALA A 126 7.81 6.07 -2.27
N ASP A 127 7.61 6.07 -0.95
CA ASP A 127 8.49 5.43 0.03
C ASP A 127 8.12 3.96 0.29
N ALA A 128 7.02 3.46 -0.28
CA ALA A 128 6.67 2.05 -0.24
C ALA A 128 7.30 1.33 -1.46
N PRO A 129 8.26 0.40 -1.26
CA PRO A 129 8.87 -0.32 -2.36
C PRO A 129 7.85 -1.21 -3.08
N GLN A 130 8.11 -1.49 -4.37
CA GLN A 130 7.32 -2.45 -5.14
C GLN A 130 7.46 -3.86 -4.56
N SER A 131 6.36 -4.61 -4.49
CA SER A 131 6.35 -5.95 -3.90
C SER A 131 5.36 -6.86 -4.61
N GLU A 132 5.67 -8.16 -4.71
CA GLU A 132 4.77 -9.19 -5.26
C GLU A 132 3.73 -9.70 -4.23
N SER A 133 3.66 -9.10 -3.03
CA SER A 133 2.84 -9.58 -1.90
C SER A 133 1.91 -8.51 -1.33
N ILE A 134 0.64 -8.87 -1.15
CA ILE A 134 -0.37 -8.05 -0.48
C ILE A 134 0.01 -7.87 1.00
N ALA A 135 0.48 -8.94 1.67
CA ALA A 135 0.89 -8.94 3.06
C ALA A 135 2.05 -7.98 3.37
N HIS A 136 2.92 -7.68 2.39
CA HIS A 136 3.92 -6.63 2.53
C HIS A 136 3.25 -5.26 2.72
N TYR A 137 2.26 -4.95 1.88
CA TYR A 137 1.55 -3.68 1.94
C TYR A 137 0.62 -3.56 3.15
N LEU A 138 -0.05 -4.63 3.57
CA LEU A 138 -0.88 -4.57 4.78
C LEU A 138 -0.06 -4.27 6.03
N ARG A 139 1.14 -4.85 6.15
CA ARG A 139 2.10 -4.50 7.22
C ARG A 139 2.52 -3.05 7.14
N TYR A 140 2.90 -2.59 5.95
CA TYR A 140 3.27 -1.19 5.74
C TYR A 140 2.15 -0.24 6.16
N ILE A 141 0.92 -0.50 5.70
CA ILE A 141 -0.27 0.30 6.02
C ILE A 141 -0.49 0.37 7.52
N TYR A 142 -0.46 -0.78 8.21
CA TYR A 142 -0.66 -0.84 9.66
C TYR A 142 0.38 -0.01 10.42
N GLU A 143 1.66 -0.17 10.10
CA GLU A 143 2.73 0.57 10.76
C GLU A 143 2.67 2.07 10.47
N HIS A 144 2.39 2.43 9.22
CA HIS A 144 2.22 3.82 8.79
C HIS A 144 1.04 4.47 9.53
N ASP A 145 -0.11 3.80 9.58
CA ASP A 145 -1.31 4.37 10.18
C ASP A 145 -1.20 4.45 11.70
N ARG A 146 -0.57 3.45 12.33
CA ARG A 146 -0.23 3.52 13.76
C ARG A 146 0.67 4.72 14.07
N TYR A 147 1.70 4.95 13.26
CA TYR A 147 2.57 6.12 13.39
C TYR A 147 1.79 7.44 13.25
N LYS A 148 0.89 7.52 12.27
CA LYS A 148 0.04 8.70 12.04
C LYS A 148 -0.94 8.96 13.18
N ALA A 149 -1.53 7.92 13.75
CA ALA A 149 -2.43 8.02 14.89
C ALA A 149 -1.71 8.57 16.13
N ALA A 150 -0.54 8.00 16.46
CA ALA A 150 0.29 8.46 17.58
C ALA A 150 0.75 9.91 17.40
N ALA A 151 1.19 10.29 16.19
CA ALA A 151 1.55 11.68 15.87
C ALA A 151 0.36 12.65 16.02
N ASN A 152 -0.86 12.24 15.65
CA ASN A 152 -2.07 13.05 15.82
C ASN A 152 -2.49 13.16 17.30
N ALA A 153 -2.23 12.14 18.11
CA ALA A 153 -2.44 12.15 19.57
C ALA A 153 -1.39 13.00 20.32
N GLY A 154 -0.37 13.51 19.64
CA GLY A 154 0.72 14.28 20.24
C GLY A 154 1.77 13.42 20.94
N GLU A 155 1.77 12.11 20.70
CA GLU A 155 2.78 11.21 21.24
C GLU A 155 4.13 11.47 20.54
N THR A 156 5.18 11.66 21.33
CA THR A 156 6.52 11.87 20.80
C THR A 156 7.12 10.51 20.44
N ILE A 157 7.17 10.19 19.16
CA ILE A 157 7.86 8.99 18.67
C ILE A 157 9.35 9.31 18.61
N THR A 158 10.09 8.99 19.66
CA THR A 158 11.51 9.36 19.83
C THR A 158 12.51 8.38 19.21
N ASP A 159 12.07 7.16 18.90
CA ASP A 159 12.98 6.07 18.53
C ASP A 159 13.27 6.04 17.03
N PHE A 160 14.01 7.06 16.58
CA PHE A 160 14.62 7.04 15.26
C PHE A 160 15.95 6.30 15.33
N THR A 161 15.95 5.04 14.90
CA THR A 161 17.16 4.20 14.79
C THR A 161 18.17 4.74 13.76
N SER A 162 17.75 5.63 12.85
CA SER A 162 18.64 6.24 11.85
C SER A 162 18.63 7.77 11.89
N HIS A 163 19.81 8.36 11.70
CA HIS A 163 20.01 9.81 11.60
C HIS A 163 19.15 10.45 10.49
N ARG A 164 18.94 9.73 9.38
CA ARG A 164 18.08 10.16 8.27
C ARG A 164 16.62 10.27 8.70
N ALA A 165 16.11 9.28 9.44
CA ALA A 165 14.74 9.30 9.95
C ALA A 165 14.53 10.46 10.95
N ARG A 166 15.51 10.72 11.83
CA ARG A 166 15.50 11.87 12.74
C ARG A 166 15.43 13.21 12.00
N ASN A 167 16.22 13.39 10.95
CA ASN A 167 16.21 14.61 10.14
C ASN A 167 14.90 14.80 9.36
N LEU A 168 14.29 13.72 8.86
CA LEU A 168 12.97 13.77 8.22
C LEU A 168 11.87 14.14 9.22
N ALA A 169 11.89 13.56 10.42
CA ALA A 169 10.98 13.91 11.50
C ALA A 169 11.10 15.39 11.89
N ALA A 170 12.32 15.87 12.16
CA ALA A 170 12.56 17.28 12.49
C ALA A 170 12.09 18.25 11.39
N ARG A 171 12.20 17.86 10.10
CA ARG A 171 11.65 18.65 8.98
C ARG A 171 10.13 18.65 8.96
N SER A 172 9.49 17.53 9.31
CA SER A 172 8.03 17.42 9.43
C SER A 172 7.52 18.26 10.61
N ASP A 173 8.20 18.20 11.75
CA ASP A 173 7.85 18.97 12.95
C ASP A 173 7.93 20.46 12.69
N LYS A 174 9.01 20.94 12.04
CA LYS A 174 9.12 22.34 11.60
C LYS A 174 7.97 22.77 10.68
N LYS A 175 7.50 21.89 9.79
CA LYS A 175 6.34 22.18 8.93
C LYS A 175 5.05 22.26 9.75
N LEU A 176 4.86 21.37 10.71
CA LEU A 176 3.69 21.37 11.60
C LEU A 176 3.67 22.61 12.49
N GLU A 177 4.80 22.97 13.09
CA GLU A 177 4.98 24.16 13.89
C GLU A 177 4.66 25.42 13.09
N LYS A 178 5.19 25.53 11.86
CA LYS A 178 4.85 26.64 10.96
C LYS A 178 3.36 26.70 10.64
N ARG A 179 2.70 25.56 10.41
CA ARG A 179 1.24 25.52 10.19
C ARG A 179 0.47 25.96 11.42
N ARG A 180 0.88 25.52 12.61
CA ARG A 180 0.27 25.92 13.89
C ARG A 180 0.42 27.41 14.13
N LEU A 181 1.61 27.96 13.91
CA LEU A 181 1.88 29.40 13.97
C LEU A 181 0.99 30.18 13.01
N ASN A 182 0.94 29.77 11.73
CA ASN A 182 0.07 30.41 10.74
C ASN A 182 -1.41 30.35 11.13
N TYR A 183 -1.85 29.25 11.72
CA TYR A 183 -3.21 29.10 12.21
C TYR A 183 -3.50 30.06 13.38
N LEU A 184 -2.60 30.14 14.36
CA LEU A 184 -2.72 31.06 15.49
C LEU A 184 -2.72 32.52 15.02
N PHE A 185 -1.83 32.90 14.10
CA PHE A 185 -1.84 34.23 13.50
C PHE A 185 -3.15 34.53 12.81
N LYS A 186 -3.68 33.60 12.02
CA LYS A 186 -4.96 33.77 11.35
C LYS A 186 -6.11 33.97 12.36
N GLN A 187 -6.12 33.28 13.49
CA GLN A 187 -7.12 33.50 14.54
C GLN A 187 -6.96 34.88 15.19
N LEU A 188 -5.73 35.28 15.50
CA LEU A 188 -5.45 36.61 16.08
C LEU A 188 -5.83 37.75 15.13
N GLU A 189 -5.57 37.62 13.84
CA GLU A 189 -6.00 38.59 12.82
C GLU A 189 -7.52 38.67 12.66
N GLN A 190 -8.24 37.57 12.92
CA GLN A 190 -9.71 37.55 12.90
C GLN A 190 -10.30 38.25 14.13
N GLU A 191 -9.67 38.08 15.30
CA GLU A 191 -10.10 38.72 16.55
C GLU A 191 -9.70 40.20 16.63
N ASN A 192 -8.55 40.58 16.05
CA ASN A 192 -8.04 41.95 16.06
C ASN A 192 -7.78 42.45 14.64
N ARG A 193 -8.77 43.13 14.05
CA ARG A 193 -8.72 43.62 12.66
C ARG A 193 -7.52 44.54 12.36
N GLY A 194 -7.03 45.30 13.35
CA GLY A 194 -5.86 46.19 13.18
C GLY A 194 -4.52 45.47 13.07
N LEU A 195 -4.41 44.20 13.48
CA LEU A 195 -3.16 43.42 13.35
C LEU A 195 -2.89 43.02 11.90
N ARG A 196 -3.93 42.92 11.07
CA ARG A 196 -3.82 42.56 9.66
C ARG A 196 -3.19 43.66 8.81
N GLU A 197 -3.27 44.91 9.25
CA GLU A 197 -2.61 46.05 8.60
C GLU A 197 -1.11 46.09 8.94
N LEU A 198 -0.72 45.53 10.08
CA LEU A 198 0.67 45.44 10.55
C LEU A 198 1.41 44.19 10.07
N SER A 199 0.71 43.19 9.52
CA SER A 199 1.29 41.89 9.12
C SER A 199 1.86 41.83 7.70
N TYR A 200 1.94 42.95 6.98
CA TYR A 200 2.58 43.02 5.67
C TYR A 200 4.12 43.03 5.80
N CYS A 201 4.76 41.97 5.31
CA CYS A 201 6.15 41.91 4.88
C CYS A 201 6.23 41.16 3.56
#